data_AF-A0A847X005-F1
#
_entry.id   AF-A0A847X005-F1
#
_cell.length_a   1.000
_cell.length_b   1.000
_cell.length_c   1.000
_cell.angle_alpha   90.00
_cell.angle_beta   90.00
_cell.angle_gamma   90.00
#
_symmetry.space_group_name_H-M   'P 1'
#
loop_
_entity.id
_entity.type
_entity.pdbx_description
1 polymer ?
#
loop_
_entity_poly.entity_id
_entity_poly.type
_entity_poly.pdbx_seq_one_letter_code
_entity_poly.pdbx_strand_id
1 'polypeptide(L)' 'EIARTVIKGFSYMPPFGDVLTDVQIASILTYVRTSWGNDYGLVTPEEVAANR' A
#
# COMPACT_ATOMS: atom_id res chain seq x y z
N GLU A 1 8.39 -0.88 -2.89
CA GLU A 1 8.63 0.58 -3.05
C GLU A 1 7.53 1.49 -2.52
N ILE A 2 6.23 1.31 -2.79
CA ILE A 2 5.15 2.07 -2.11
C ILE A 2 4.45 1.29 -0.98
N ALA A 3 4.21 -0.02 -1.17
CA ALA A 3 3.66 -0.89 -0.14
C ALA A 3 4.55 -0.91 1.12
N ARG A 4 5.87 -1.02 0.93
CA ARG A 4 6.85 -0.92 2.01
C ARG A 4 6.72 0.38 2.82
N THR A 5 6.48 1.52 2.16
CA THR A 5 6.35 2.82 2.83
C THR A 5 5.09 2.88 3.70
N VAL A 6 3.97 2.30 3.23
CA VAL A 6 2.75 2.20 4.04
C VAL A 6 2.93 1.22 5.20
N ILE A 7 3.58 0.07 4.96
CA ILE A 7 3.79 -0.97 5.96
C ILE A 7 4.73 -0.49 7.07
N LYS A 8 5.90 0.07 6.69
CA LYS A 8 7.00 0.41 7.59
C LYS A 8 7.01 1.88 8.04
N GLY A 9 6.20 2.72 7.41
CA GLY A 9 6.26 4.17 7.61
C GLY A 9 7.47 4.79 6.93
N PHE A 10 7.48 6.13 6.86
CA PHE A 10 8.63 6.90 6.40
C PHE A 10 8.65 8.28 7.08
N SER A 11 9.80 8.64 7.66
CA SER A 11 9.99 9.87 8.44
C SER A 11 8.93 10.04 9.54
N TYR A 12 8.01 11.01 9.40
CA TYR A 12 6.96 11.29 10.38
C TYR A 12 5.70 10.43 10.19
N MET A 13 5.62 9.66 9.10
CA MET A 13 4.47 8.81 8.84
C MET A 13 4.62 7.48 9.60
N PRO A 14 3.70 7.14 10.52
CA PRO A 14 3.77 5.90 11.28
C PRO A 14 3.57 4.66 10.39
N PRO A 15 4.08 3.49 10.79
CA PRO A 15 3.82 2.23 10.10
C PRO A 15 2.35 1.81 10.24
N PHE A 16 1.77 1.30 9.16
CA PHE A 16 0.40 0.75 9.16
C PHE A 16 0.34 -0.77 9.02
N GLY A 17 1.49 -1.46 8.91
CA GLY A 17 1.54 -2.92 8.70
C GLY A 17 0.85 -3.76 9.78
N ASP A 18 0.78 -3.24 11.01
CA ASP A 18 0.12 -3.91 12.15
C ASP A 18 -1.31 -3.41 12.40
N VAL A 19 -1.72 -2.33 11.70
CA VAL A 19 -3.03 -1.69 11.85
C VAL A 19 -3.99 -2.15 10.75
N LEU A 20 -3.46 -2.38 9.54
CA LEU A 20 -4.23 -2.74 8.37
C LEU A 20 -3.82 -4.12 7.84
N THR A 21 -4.80 -4.85 7.34
CA THR A 21 -4.57 -6.13 6.63
C THR A 21 -3.98 -5.88 5.25
N ASP A 22 -3.34 -6.89 4.68
CA ASP A 22 -2.73 -6.79 3.34
C ASP A 22 -3.76 -6.47 2.25
N VAL A 23 -4.98 -6.99 2.40
CA VAL A 23 -6.12 -6.70 1.50
C VAL A 23 -6.54 -5.22 1.59
N GLN A 24 -6.57 -4.65 2.80
CA GLN A 24 -6.92 -3.23 2.99
C GLN A 24 -5.85 -2.32 2.41
N ILE A 25 -4.57 -2.61 2.65
CA ILE A 25 -3.46 -1.85 2.07
C ILE A 25 -3.48 -1.95 0.55
N ALA A 26 -3.69 -3.14 -0.01
CA ALA A 26 -3.79 -3.35 -1.46
C ALA A 26 -4.94 -2.56 -2.10
N SER A 27 -6.10 -2.53 -1.44
CA SER A 27 -7.27 -1.78 -1.90
C SER A 27 -7.04 -0.27 -1.88
N ILE A 28 -6.45 0.27 -0.80
CA ILE A 28 -6.13 1.69 -0.68
C ILE A 28 -5.08 2.09 -1.72
N LEU A 29 -4.01 1.31 -1.87
CA LEU A 29 -2.95 1.60 -2.83
C LEU A 29 -3.46 1.54 -4.26
N THR A 30 -4.32 0.57 -4.57
CA THR A 30 -5.00 0.49 -5.87
C THR A 30 -5.81 1.75 -6.14
N TYR A 31 -6.66 2.16 -5.18
CA TYR A 31 -7.44 3.38 -5.32
C TYR A 31 -6.54 4.60 -5.57
N VAL A 32 -5.47 4.79 -4.80
CA VAL A 32 -4.53 5.91 -5.00
C VAL A 32 -3.87 5.85 -6.38
N ARG A 33 -3.49 4.65 -6.82
CA ARG A 33 -2.81 4.40 -8.10
C ARG A 33 -3.69 4.59 -9.33
N THR A 34 -5.01 4.46 -9.22
CA THR A 34 -5.95 4.64 -10.34
C THR A 34 -6.76 5.93 -10.24
N SER A 35 -6.60 6.69 -9.15
CA SER A 35 -7.30 7.95 -8.93
C SER A 35 -6.54 9.14 -9.53
N TRP A 36 -7.21 10.28 -9.66
CA TRP A 36 -6.63 11.55 -10.14
C TRP A 36 -6.00 11.48 -11.53
N GLY A 37 -6.55 10.64 -12.42
CA GLY A 37 -6.05 10.49 -13.79
C GLY A 37 -4.77 9.65 -13.88
N ASN A 38 -4.39 8.97 -12.80
CA ASN A 38 -3.30 8.01 -12.81
C ASN A 38 -3.71 6.72 -13.55
N ASP A 39 -2.77 6.14 -14.30
CA ASP A 39 -2.95 4.88 -15.03
C ASP A 39 -1.88 3.87 -14.64
N TYR A 40 -1.91 3.44 -13.37
CA TYR A 40 -1.07 2.37 -12.86
C TYR A 40 -1.88 1.09 -12.65
N GLY A 41 -1.19 -0.06 -12.67
CA GLY A 41 -1.80 -1.36 -12.39
C GLY A 41 -2.28 -1.52 -10.95
N LEU A 42 -3.17 -2.51 -10.76
CA LEU A 42 -3.70 -2.90 -9.45
C LEU A 42 -2.56 -3.39 -8.54
N VAL A 43 -2.70 -3.13 -7.24
CA VAL A 43 -1.82 -3.71 -6.21
C VAL A 43 -2.51 -4.91 -5.62
N THR A 44 -1.85 -6.07 -5.61
CA THR A 44 -2.43 -7.30 -5.06
C THR A 44 -2.05 -7.50 -3.58
N PRO A 45 -2.83 -8.24 -2.79
CA PRO A 45 -2.47 -8.59 -1.42
C PRO A 45 -1.13 -9.35 -1.32
N GLU A 46 -0.79 -10.18 -2.32
CA GLU A 46 0.48 -10.92 -2.36
C GLU A 46 1.67 -9.98 -2.54
N GLU A 47 1.52 -8.92 -3.36
CA GLU A 47 2.54 -7.89 -3.51
C GLU A 47 2.76 -7.14 -2.18
N VAL A 48 1.69 -6.87 -1.42
CA VAL A 48 1.77 -6.25 -0.10
C VAL A 48 2.44 -7.20 0.91
N ALA A 49 2.03 -8.47 0.95
CA ALA A 49 2.59 -9.48 1.84
C ALA A 49 4.09 -9.70 1.63
N ALA A 50 4.56 -9.65 0.38
CA ALA A 50 5.98 -9.75 0.04
C ALA A 50 6.82 -8.56 0.56
N ASN A 51 6.19 -7.46 0.99
CA ASN A 51 6.83 -6.26 1.52
C ASN A 51 6.67 -6.09 3.04
N ARG A 52 6.10 -7.07 3.76
CA ARG A 52 6.08 -7.10 5.23
C ARG A 52 7.48 -7.32 5.80
#